data_AF-S7JG04-F1
#
_entry.id   AF-S7JG04-F1
#
_cell.length_a   1.000
_cell.length_b   1.000
_cell.length_c   1.000
_cell.angle_alpha   90.00
_cell.angle_beta   90.00
_cell.angle_gamma   90.00
#
_symmetry.space_group_name_H-M   'P 1'
#
loop_
_entity.id
_entity.type
_entity.pdbx_description
1 polymer ?
#
loop_
_entity_poly.entity_id
_entity_poly.type
_entity_poly.pdbx_seq_one_letter_code
_entity_poly.pdbx_strand_id
1 'polypeptide(L)'
;MAWGWWATAAGIIAVVVIIMLMIRWKRKRMAPKKTALRLLNPHLKQTPSSAIELLRQAALCYFPREEIAHLTGKEWYNFLDTQVGRPLFVPNENVWQQALYQKQKVEHADALVADCYQWVNDALPPKKRRPVSIGKH
;
A
#
# COMPACT_ATOMS: atom_id res chain seq x y z
N MET A 1 -29.55 35.99 -27.38
CA MET A 1 -28.50 34.95 -27.37
C MET A 1 -28.00 34.76 -25.94
N ALA A 2 -28.56 33.79 -25.21
CA ALA A 2 -28.26 33.57 -23.79
C ALA A 2 -27.11 32.54 -23.61
N TRP A 3 -25.95 32.82 -24.20
CA TRP A 3 -24.77 31.95 -24.06
C TRP A 3 -24.13 32.03 -22.65
N GLY A 4 -24.48 33.05 -21.86
CA GLY A 4 -23.97 33.23 -20.49
C GLY A 4 -24.49 32.20 -19.47
N TRP A 5 -25.67 31.61 -19.70
CA TRP A 5 -26.25 30.59 -18.80
C TRP A 5 -25.68 29.18 -19.04
N TRP A 6 -25.32 28.88 -20.28
CA TRP A 6 -24.65 27.62 -20.61
C TRP A 6 -23.23 27.56 -20.05
N ALA A 7 -22.53 28.70 -20.01
CA ALA A 7 -21.21 28.79 -19.39
C ALA A 7 -21.24 28.52 -17.88
N THR A 8 -22.23 29.06 -17.16
CA THR A 8 -22.42 28.78 -15.72
C THR A 8 -22.88 27.34 -15.48
N ALA A 9 -23.81 26.82 -16.27
CA ALA A 9 -24.24 25.43 -16.17
C ALA A 9 -23.07 24.45 -16.42
N ALA A 10 -22.26 24.70 -17.46
CA ALA A 10 -21.08 23.91 -17.77
C ALA A 10 -20.01 24.00 -16.66
N GLY A 11 -19.82 25.19 -16.07
CA GLY A 11 -18.91 25.39 -14.94
C GLY A 11 -19.34 24.58 -13.71
N ILE A 12 -20.63 24.58 -13.37
CA ILE A 12 -21.17 23.79 -12.25
C ILE A 12 -20.96 22.30 -12.50
N ILE A 13 -21.28 21.82 -13.71
CA ILE A 13 -21.08 20.41 -14.08
C ILE A 13 -19.59 20.03 -13.99
N ALA A 14 -18.68 20.87 -14.50
CA ALA A 14 -17.25 20.64 -14.42
C ALA A 14 -16.75 20.56 -12.97
N VAL A 15 -17.21 21.46 -12.09
CA VAL A 15 -16.89 21.43 -10.66
C VAL A 15 -17.40 20.14 -10.00
N VAL A 16 -18.63 19.72 -10.29
CA VAL A 16 -19.19 18.46 -9.77
C VAL A 16 -18.38 17.25 -10.24
N VAL A 17 -17.97 17.22 -11.52
CA VAL A 17 -17.12 16.16 -12.07
C VAL A 17 -15.75 16.14 -11.41
N ILE A 18 -15.12 17.30 -11.20
CA ILE A 18 -13.83 17.42 -10.51
C ILE A 18 -13.95 16.91 -9.06
N ILE A 19 -14.99 17.32 -8.33
CA ILE A 19 -15.24 16.88 -6.97
C ILE A 19 -15.46 15.36 -6.94
N MET A 20 -16.26 14.81 -7.86
CA MET A 20 -16.49 13.36 -7.97
C MET A 20 -15.19 12.60 -8.25
N LEU A 21 -14.34 13.10 -9.16
CA LEU A 21 -13.03 12.50 -9.44
C LEU A 21 -12.10 12.57 -8.22
N MET A 22 -12.05 13.70 -7.52
CA MET A 22 -11.26 13.85 -6.29
C MET A 22 -11.75 12.92 -5.19
N ILE A 23 -13.06 12.82 -4.97
CA ILE A 23 -13.64 11.91 -3.99
C ILE A 23 -13.34 10.47 -4.41
N ARG A 24 -13.51 10.11 -5.68
CA ARG A 24 -13.24 8.75 -6.17
C ARG A 24 -11.76 8.39 -6.06
N TRP A 25 -10.86 9.32 -6.34
CA TRP A 25 -9.42 9.16 -6.09
C TRP A 25 -9.12 9.02 -4.60
N LYS A 26 -9.69 9.86 -3.73
CA LYS A 26 -9.50 9.75 -2.27
C LYS A 26 -10.07 8.45 -1.71
N ARG A 27 -11.25 8.02 -2.16
CA ARG A 27 -11.94 6.80 -1.69
C ARG A 27 -11.19 5.54 -2.15
N LYS A 28 -10.69 5.54 -3.40
CA LYS A 28 -9.76 4.49 -3.89
C LYS A 28 -8.44 4.47 -3.12
N ARG A 29 -7.96 5.61 -2.61
CA ARG A 29 -6.77 5.71 -1.75
C ARG A 29 -7.01 5.43 -0.26
N MET A 30 -8.20 5.05 0.18
CA MET A 30 -8.44 4.80 1.62
C MET A 30 -9.08 3.44 1.86
N ALA A 31 -9.84 2.92 0.90
CA ALA A 31 -10.43 1.58 0.98
C ALA A 31 -9.38 0.45 1.09
N PRO A 32 -8.27 0.44 0.31
CA PRO A 32 -7.32 -0.68 0.33
C PRO A 32 -6.62 -0.83 1.68
N LYS A 33 -6.30 0.28 2.36
CA LYS A 33 -5.68 0.23 3.71
C LYS A 33 -6.66 -0.38 4.72
N LYS A 34 -7.89 0.14 4.78
CA LYS A 34 -8.89 -0.35 5.73
C LYS A 34 -9.24 -1.82 5.51
N THR A 35 -9.35 -2.24 4.26
CA THR A 35 -9.59 -3.64 3.90
C THR A 35 -8.41 -4.52 4.28
N ALA A 36 -7.17 -4.12 3.96
CA ALA A 36 -5.97 -4.86 4.33
C ALA A 36 -5.83 -5.00 5.85
N LEU A 37 -6.03 -3.92 6.62
CA LEU A 37 -6.00 -3.99 8.09
C LEU A 37 -7.09 -4.88 8.68
N ARG A 38 -8.29 -4.91 8.07
CA ARG A 38 -9.36 -5.81 8.50
C ARG A 38 -9.02 -7.28 8.23
N LEU A 39 -8.38 -7.57 7.10
CA LEU A 39 -8.01 -8.93 6.71
C LEU A 39 -6.76 -9.43 7.44
N LEU A 40 -5.81 -8.54 7.72
CA LEU A 40 -4.61 -8.78 8.53
C LEU A 40 -4.89 -8.72 10.04
N ASN A 41 -6.16 -8.70 10.46
CA ASN A 41 -6.51 -8.60 11.86
C ASN A 41 -5.93 -9.79 12.64
N PRO A 42 -5.16 -9.57 13.72
CA PRO A 42 -4.55 -10.63 14.52
C PRO A 42 -5.53 -11.67 15.07
N HIS A 43 -6.81 -11.32 15.19
CA HIS A 43 -7.86 -12.24 15.62
C HIS A 43 -8.29 -13.25 14.54
N LEU A 44 -7.96 -13.01 13.28
CA LEU A 44 -8.16 -13.95 12.19
C LEU A 44 -6.94 -14.86 12.09
N LYS A 45 -7.14 -16.18 12.15
CA LYS A 45 -6.06 -17.15 11.88
C LYS A 45 -5.63 -17.04 10.41
N GLN A 46 -4.66 -16.18 10.15
CA GLN A 46 -4.08 -15.94 8.83
C GLN A 46 -2.72 -16.62 8.72
N THR A 47 -2.39 -17.09 7.52
CA THR A 47 -1.05 -17.62 7.24
C THR A 47 -0.12 -16.46 6.85
N PRO A 48 1.19 -16.56 7.13
CA PRO A 48 2.17 -15.56 6.69
C PRO A 48 2.11 -15.32 5.17
N SER A 49 1.87 -16.36 4.37
CA SER A 49 1.69 -16.26 2.91
C SER A 49 0.49 -15.39 2.53
N SER A 50 -0.67 -15.60 3.17
CA SER A 50 -1.85 -14.77 2.90
C SER A 50 -1.60 -13.32 3.34
N ALA A 51 -0.93 -13.13 4.47
CA ALA A 51 -0.64 -11.80 4.99
C ALA A 51 0.29 -11.00 4.08
N ILE A 52 1.39 -11.61 3.59
CA ILE A 52 2.32 -10.92 2.69
C ILE A 52 1.69 -10.62 1.31
N GLU A 53 0.78 -11.48 0.83
CA GLU A 53 0.02 -11.22 -0.40
C GLU A 53 -0.93 -10.03 -0.24
N LEU A 54 -1.67 -9.97 0.87
CA LEU A 54 -2.55 -8.84 1.19
C LEU A 54 -1.77 -7.54 1.32
N LEU A 55 -0.60 -7.59 1.99
CA LEU A 55 0.30 -6.45 2.06
C LEU A 55 0.78 -6.03 0.67
N ARG A 56 1.15 -6.96 -0.21
CA ARG A 56 1.55 -6.67 -1.59
C ARG A 56 0.43 -6.05 -2.41
N GLN A 57 -0.80 -6.57 -2.30
CA GLN A 57 -1.98 -5.99 -2.92
C GLN A 57 -2.24 -4.57 -2.40
N ALA A 58 -2.12 -4.35 -1.08
CA ALA A 58 -2.26 -3.04 -0.49
C ALA A 58 -1.20 -2.08 -1.06
N ALA A 59 0.07 -2.47 -1.08
CA ALA A 59 1.15 -1.66 -1.64
C ALA A 59 0.90 -1.30 -3.12
N LEU A 60 0.50 -2.25 -3.97
CA LEU A 60 0.16 -2.01 -5.38
C LEU A 60 -1.01 -1.05 -5.58
N CYS A 61 -1.85 -0.84 -4.57
CA CYS A 61 -2.90 0.18 -4.63
C CYS A 61 -2.40 1.60 -4.37
N TYR A 62 -1.22 1.76 -3.76
CA TYR A 62 -0.67 3.06 -3.35
C TYR A 62 0.60 3.46 -4.12
N PHE A 63 1.35 2.50 -4.65
CA PHE A 63 2.61 2.72 -5.36
C PHE A 63 2.46 2.35 -6.85
N PRO A 64 3.20 3.01 -7.77
CA PRO A 64 3.16 2.69 -9.20
C PRO A 64 3.57 1.24 -9.45
N ARG A 65 2.77 0.50 -10.23
CA ARG A 65 3.02 -0.92 -10.51
C ARG A 65 4.37 -1.14 -11.19
N GLU A 66 4.80 -0.23 -12.05
CA GLU A 66 6.08 -0.28 -12.77
C GLU A 66 7.28 -0.32 -11.80
N GLU A 67 7.19 0.42 -10.68
CA GLU A 67 8.27 0.53 -9.69
C GLU A 67 8.34 -0.68 -8.76
N ILE A 68 7.20 -1.31 -8.42
CA ILE A 68 7.19 -2.30 -7.33
C ILE A 68 6.76 -3.71 -7.74
N ALA A 69 6.17 -3.92 -8.93
CA ALA A 69 5.68 -5.24 -9.33
C ALA A 69 6.82 -6.21 -9.66
N HIS A 70 7.95 -5.71 -10.15
CA HIS A 70 9.12 -6.52 -10.46
C HIS A 70 9.93 -6.89 -9.20
N LEU A 71 9.77 -6.16 -8.10
CA LEU A 71 10.49 -6.41 -6.86
C LEU A 71 10.06 -7.76 -6.25
N THR A 72 11.04 -8.60 -5.93
CA THR A 72 10.84 -9.92 -5.32
C THR A 72 11.92 -10.21 -4.28
N GLY A 73 11.66 -11.19 -3.40
CA GLY A 73 12.60 -11.62 -2.36
C GLY A 73 13.15 -10.45 -1.54
N LYS A 74 14.47 -10.35 -1.48
CA LYS A 74 15.17 -9.30 -0.72
C LYS A 74 14.86 -7.87 -1.17
N GLU A 75 14.75 -7.63 -2.47
CA GLU A 75 14.46 -6.29 -2.99
C GLU A 75 13.07 -5.80 -2.55
N TRP A 76 12.13 -6.73 -2.49
CA TRP A 76 10.79 -6.47 -1.96
C TRP A 76 10.86 -6.08 -0.48
N TYR A 77 11.58 -6.84 0.35
CA TYR A 77 11.74 -6.53 1.78
C TYR A 77 12.45 -5.19 2.01
N ASN A 78 13.50 -4.88 1.24
CA ASN A 78 14.17 -3.58 1.28
C ASN A 78 13.21 -2.43 0.99
N PHE A 79 12.35 -2.58 -0.03
CA PHE A 79 11.35 -1.57 -0.36
C PHE A 79 10.37 -1.34 0.81
N LEU A 80 9.92 -2.42 1.46
CA LEU A 80 9.02 -2.34 2.61
C LEU A 80 9.66 -1.57 3.75
N ASP A 81 10.88 -1.96 4.15
CA ASP A 81 11.63 -1.30 5.23
C ASP A 81 11.90 0.17 4.93
N THR A 82 12.14 0.51 3.66
CA THR A 82 12.31 1.90 3.21
C THR A 82 11.04 2.73 3.39
N GLN A 83 9.84 2.15 3.28
CA GLN A 83 8.59 2.91 3.47
C GLN A 83 8.29 3.22 4.93
N VAL A 84 8.72 2.36 5.86
CA VAL A 84 8.55 2.57 7.31
C VAL A 84 9.77 3.23 7.97
N GLY A 85 10.90 3.30 7.26
CA GLY A 85 12.14 3.92 7.76
C GLY A 85 12.85 3.12 8.85
N ARG A 86 12.52 1.83 9.00
CA ARG A 86 13.12 0.91 9.97
C ARG A 86 13.24 -0.49 9.39
N PRO A 87 14.26 -1.27 9.78
CA PRO A 87 14.41 -2.65 9.32
C PRO A 87 13.40 -3.54 10.05
N LEU A 88 12.38 -4.02 9.32
CA LEU A 88 11.30 -4.87 9.84
C LEU A 88 11.28 -6.22 9.10
N PHE A 89 11.44 -6.22 7.77
CA PHE A 89 11.35 -7.41 6.94
C PHE A 89 12.73 -8.00 6.60
N VAL A 90 13.73 -7.17 6.32
CA VAL A 90 15.06 -7.64 5.91
C VAL A 90 15.75 -8.49 6.99
N PRO A 91 15.73 -8.11 8.30
CA PRO A 91 16.33 -8.94 9.34
C PRO A 91 15.68 -10.33 9.47
N ASN A 92 14.38 -10.41 9.15
CA ASN A 92 13.57 -11.61 9.24
C ASN A 92 13.47 -12.37 7.90
N GLU A 93 14.29 -12.03 6.90
CA GLU A 93 14.23 -12.61 5.54
C GLU A 93 14.27 -14.14 5.56
N ASN A 94 15.19 -14.74 6.34
CA ASN A 94 15.31 -16.20 6.44
C ASN A 94 14.03 -16.85 6.99
N VAL A 95 13.41 -16.22 8.00
CA VAL A 95 12.17 -16.70 8.61
C VAL A 95 11.01 -16.59 7.61
N TRP A 96 10.96 -15.50 6.85
CA TRP A 96 10.00 -15.33 5.75
C TRP A 96 10.20 -16.37 4.65
N GLN A 97 11.43 -16.66 4.23
CA GLN A 97 11.70 -17.67 3.22
C GLN A 97 11.24 -19.06 3.70
N GLN A 98 11.53 -19.43 4.94
CA GLN A 98 11.05 -20.68 5.53
C GLN A 98 9.51 -20.73 5.58
N ALA A 99 8.87 -19.66 6.04
CA ALA A 99 7.41 -19.56 6.14
C ALA A 99 6.70 -19.66 4.78
N LEU A 100 7.29 -19.07 3.73
CA LEU A 100 6.68 -19.01 2.40
C LEU A 100 6.97 -20.25 1.55
N TYR A 101 8.18 -20.83 1.65
CA TYR A 101 8.62 -21.89 0.76
C TYR A 101 8.62 -23.28 1.38
N GLN A 102 8.93 -23.43 2.67
CA GLN A 102 9.14 -24.76 3.26
C GLN A 102 7.86 -25.43 3.78
N LYS A 103 6.68 -24.80 3.67
CA LYS A 103 5.39 -25.29 4.22
C LYS A 103 5.47 -25.76 5.68
N GLN A 104 6.54 -25.40 6.39
CA GLN A 104 6.80 -25.84 7.75
C GLN A 104 6.10 -24.86 8.69
N LYS A 105 5.56 -25.40 9.79
CA LYS A 105 4.87 -24.60 10.79
C LYS A 105 5.93 -23.78 11.53
N VAL A 106 6.08 -22.51 11.13
CA VAL A 106 7.03 -21.58 11.76
C VAL A 106 6.52 -21.25 13.15
N GLU A 107 7.39 -21.35 14.16
CA GLU A 107 7.05 -21.21 15.58
C GLU A 107 6.52 -19.82 15.96
N HIS A 108 6.62 -18.83 15.06
CA HIS A 108 6.15 -17.46 15.26
C HIS A 108 5.42 -16.88 14.03
N ALA A 109 4.58 -17.69 13.38
CA ALA A 109 3.77 -17.24 12.24
C ALA A 109 2.94 -15.97 12.53
N ASP A 110 2.43 -15.84 13.76
CA ASP A 110 1.64 -14.67 14.18
C ASP A 110 2.46 -13.38 14.21
N ALA A 111 3.75 -13.45 14.52
CA ALA A 111 4.65 -12.29 14.50
C ALA A 111 4.86 -11.76 13.07
N LEU A 112 5.00 -12.67 12.09
CA LEU A 112 5.11 -12.29 10.67
C LEU A 112 3.82 -11.62 10.15
N VAL A 113 2.66 -12.10 10.58
CA VAL A 113 1.37 -11.47 10.26
C VAL A 113 1.28 -10.09 10.92
N ALA A 114 1.75 -9.96 12.17
CA ALA A 114 1.80 -8.68 12.87
C ALA A 114 2.73 -7.66 12.17
N ASP A 115 3.89 -8.08 11.65
CA ASP A 115 4.77 -7.23 10.85
C ASP A 115 4.05 -6.68 9.61
N CYS A 116 3.29 -7.53 8.91
CA CYS A 116 2.47 -7.11 7.78
C CYS A 116 1.39 -6.09 8.19
N TYR A 117 0.70 -6.34 9.31
CA TYR A 117 -0.29 -5.42 9.85
C TYR A 117 0.32 -4.05 10.19
N GLN A 118 1.45 -4.05 10.92
CA GLN A 118 2.16 -2.83 11.30
C GLN A 118 2.60 -2.05 10.06
N TRP A 119 3.17 -2.73 9.07
CA TRP A 119 3.58 -2.07 7.84
C TRP A 119 2.41 -1.41 7.11
N VAL A 120 1.28 -2.11 6.94
CA VAL A 120 0.08 -1.53 6.31
C VAL A 120 -0.45 -0.34 7.12
N ASN A 121 -0.33 -0.39 8.45
CA ASN A 121 -0.76 0.68 9.31
C ASN A 121 0.14 1.92 9.21
N ASP A 122 1.45 1.72 9.18
CA ASP A 122 2.46 2.78 9.31
C ASP A 122 2.89 3.36 7.94
N ALA A 123 3.03 2.51 6.92
CA ALA A 123 3.50 2.90 5.59
C ALA A 123 2.41 3.52 4.70
N LEU A 124 1.14 3.17 4.93
CA LEU A 124 0.02 3.56 4.07
C LEU A 124 -0.91 4.55 4.77
N PRO A 125 -1.53 5.51 4.06
CA PRO A 125 -1.16 5.96 2.72
C PRO A 125 0.23 6.62 2.76
N PRO A 126 1.08 6.43 1.72
CA PRO A 126 2.39 7.07 1.69
C PRO A 126 2.20 8.58 1.74
N LYS A 127 2.80 9.22 2.75
CA LYS A 127 2.88 10.69 2.83
C LYS A 127 3.56 11.15 1.54
N LYS A 128 2.99 12.14 0.83
CA LYS A 128 3.52 12.66 -0.45
C LYS A 128 5.05 12.69 -0.38
N ARG A 129 5.72 11.80 -1.12
CA ARG A 129 7.18 11.87 -1.27
C ARG A 129 7.47 13.27 -1.81
N ARG A 130 8.21 14.08 -1.04
CA ARG A 130 8.82 15.29 -1.59
C ARG A 130 9.73 14.78 -2.73
N PRO A 131 9.61 15.29 -3.97
CA PRO A 131 10.56 14.93 -4.99
C PRO A 131 11.94 15.29 -4.44
N VAL A 132 12.80 14.29 -4.31
CA VAL A 132 14.21 14.52 -4.00
C VAL A 132 14.72 15.38 -5.16
N SER A 133 15.03 16.65 -4.87
CA SER A 133 15.72 17.50 -5.84
C SER A 133 17.06 16.83 -6.08
N ILE A 134 17.18 16.14 -7.21
CA ILE A 134 18.46 15.67 -7.71
C ILE A 134 19.27 16.93 -7.96
N GLY A 135 20.16 17.23 -7.01
CA GLY A 135 21.18 18.25 -7.15
C GLY A 135 22.00 17.87 -8.36
N LYS A 136 21.89 18.69 -9.42
CA LYS A 136 22.80 18.65 -10.55
C LYS A 136 24.13 19.18 -10.02
N HIS A 137 25.10 18.28 -9.83
CA HIS A 137 26.51 18.65 -9.84
C HIS A 137 26.99 18.65 -11.29
#